data_AF-A0A1F3SJM9-F1
#
_entry.id   AF-A0A1F3SJM9-F1
#
_cell.length_a   1.000
_cell.length_b   1.000
_cell.length_c   1.000
_cell.angle_alpha   90.00
_cell.angle_beta   90.00
_cell.angle_gamma   90.00
#
_symmetry.space_group_name_H-M   'P 1'
#
loop_
_entity.id
_entity.type
_entity.pdbx_description
1 polymer ?
#
loop_
_entity_poly.entity_id
_entity_poly.type
_entity_poly.pdbx_seq_one_letter_code
_entity_poly.pdbx_strand_id
1 'polypeptide(L)'
;MMKLLLFLTIFVLSALSVTAQEQSAEASAPVKEKPSGPEGLKKTYVDTKMRAAKVGNEEPYRPSMRISLKYFEGEFLIYDCKSRHFACVDQPSFERCKTARKEGLDTKAERVLACAPLKMFSKFSDCAKEQYILQHRRLNKSMCLVELGAASN
;
A
#
# COMPACT_ATOMS: atom_id res chain seq x y z
N MET A 1 51.87 -19.01 -13.14
CA MET A 1 51.04 -19.57 -12.04
C MET A 1 51.02 -18.72 -10.75
N MET A 2 51.38 -17.42 -10.80
CA MET A 2 51.45 -16.55 -9.59
C MET A 2 50.25 -15.62 -9.39
N LYS A 3 49.35 -15.51 -10.39
CA LYS A 3 48.18 -14.61 -10.33
C LYS A 3 46.93 -15.23 -9.68
N LEU A 4 46.89 -16.56 -9.51
CA LEU A 4 45.73 -17.26 -8.95
C LEU A 4 45.71 -17.27 -7.41
N LEU A 5 46.88 -17.12 -6.77
CA LEU A 5 47.01 -17.09 -5.31
C LEU A 5 46.58 -15.76 -4.68
N LEU A 6 46.56 -14.67 -5.46
CA LEU A 6 46.21 -13.32 -4.98
C LEU A 6 44.69 -13.11 -4.85
N PHE A 7 43.86 -13.88 -5.58
CA PHE A 7 42.41 -13.77 -5.49
C PHE A 7 41.82 -14.57 -4.31
N LEU A 8 42.47 -15.66 -3.90
CA LEU A 8 42.01 -16.48 -2.77
C LEU A 8 42.22 -15.80 -1.42
N THR A 9 43.24 -14.94 -1.26
CA THR A 9 43.48 -14.23 0.00
C THR A 9 42.48 -13.11 0.25
N ILE A 10 41.95 -12.46 -0.80
CA ILE A 10 40.97 -11.38 -0.67
C ILE A 10 39.60 -11.91 -0.21
N PHE A 11 39.24 -13.14 -0.57
CA PHE A 11 37.94 -13.73 -0.21
C PHE A 11 37.86 -14.21 1.25
N VAL A 12 39.00 -14.42 1.93
CA VAL A 12 39.03 -14.88 3.33
C VAL A 12 38.97 -13.71 4.33
N LEU A 13 39.36 -12.49 3.92
CA LEU A 13 39.39 -11.32 4.83
C LEU A 13 38.03 -10.65 5.10
N SER A 14 36.97 -10.98 4.37
CA SER A 14 35.64 -10.36 4.57
C SER A 14 34.74 -11.11 5.57
N ALA A 15 35.18 -12.22 6.14
CA ALA A 15 34.38 -13.06 7.04
C ALA A 15 34.46 -12.68 8.53
N LEU A 16 35.14 -11.59 8.92
CA LEU A 16 35.48 -11.29 10.32
C LEU A 16 34.74 -10.10 10.97
N SER A 17 33.70 -9.53 10.34
CA SER A 17 32.97 -8.39 10.92
C SER A 17 31.54 -8.75 11.32
N VAL A 18 31.38 -9.69 12.25
CA VAL A 18 30.15 -9.84 13.05
C VAL A 18 30.52 -9.69 14.52
N THR A 19 30.37 -8.48 15.04
CA THR A 19 30.35 -8.22 16.48
C THR A 19 28.93 -7.81 16.86
N ALA A 20 28.38 -8.58 17.80
CA ALA A 20 27.11 -8.39 18.47
C ALA A 20 27.18 -7.34 19.61
N GLN A 21 25.98 -6.99 20.12
CA GLN A 21 25.66 -6.34 21.41
C GLN A 21 25.97 -4.82 21.52
N GLU A 22 25.24 -4.00 22.28
CA GLU A 22 24.39 -4.27 23.45
C GLU A 22 23.28 -3.21 23.66
N GLN A 23 22.38 -3.56 24.57
CA GLN A 23 21.17 -2.91 25.07
C GLN A 23 21.40 -1.49 25.63
N SER A 24 20.40 -0.61 25.49
CA SER A 24 20.13 0.39 26.53
C SER A 24 18.67 0.30 26.97
N ALA A 25 18.50 0.00 28.24
CA ALA A 25 17.31 0.24 29.01
C ALA A 25 17.69 1.30 30.03
N GLU A 26 17.05 2.47 30.01
CA GLU A 26 16.98 3.29 31.22
C GLU A 26 15.72 4.16 31.27
N ALA A 27 14.96 3.90 32.33
CA ALA A 27 14.21 4.83 33.16
C ALA A 27 13.17 5.75 32.51
N SER A 28 11.94 5.25 32.56
CA SER A 28 10.69 6.02 32.54
C SER A 28 10.58 6.97 33.76
N ALA A 29 10.34 8.26 33.50
CA ALA A 29 9.71 9.20 34.43
C ALA A 29 8.36 9.67 33.84
N PRO A 30 7.34 9.95 34.68
CA PRO A 30 5.96 10.11 34.22
C PRO A 30 5.68 11.52 33.68
N VAL A 31 5.48 11.62 32.36
CA VAL A 31 4.91 12.81 31.74
C VAL A 31 3.39 12.76 31.93
N LYS A 32 2.86 13.64 32.78
CA LYS A 32 1.43 14.00 32.82
C LYS A 32 1.12 14.79 31.54
N GLU A 33 0.75 14.09 30.47
CA GLU A 33 0.11 14.71 29.32
C GLU A 33 -1.41 14.74 29.50
N LYS A 34 -1.91 15.96 29.62
CA LYS A 34 -3.31 16.35 29.62
C LYS A 34 -3.89 16.05 28.24
N PRO A 35 -5.00 15.30 28.09
CA PRO A 35 -5.60 15.06 26.78
C PRO A 35 -6.30 16.34 26.31
N SER A 36 -5.66 17.10 25.43
CA SER A 36 -6.34 18.06 24.57
C SER A 36 -6.80 17.32 23.32
N GLY A 37 -8.02 16.80 23.36
CA GLY A 37 -8.66 16.23 22.18
C GLY A 37 -8.93 17.31 21.13
N PRO A 38 -8.91 16.99 19.84
CA PRO A 38 -9.64 17.77 18.86
C PRO A 38 -11.13 17.44 19.02
N GLU A 39 -11.82 18.26 19.81
CA GLU A 39 -13.25 18.49 19.63
C GLU A 39 -13.49 18.87 18.16
N GLY A 40 -14.45 18.20 17.51
CA GLY A 40 -14.98 18.68 16.24
C GLY A 40 -14.91 17.73 15.05
N LEU A 41 -14.90 16.40 15.22
CA LEU A 41 -15.39 15.53 14.15
C LEU A 41 -16.91 15.43 14.28
N LYS A 42 -17.62 16.39 13.67
CA LYS A 42 -19.08 16.32 13.50
C LYS A 42 -19.41 15.01 12.81
N LYS A 43 -20.02 14.09 13.55
CA LYS A 43 -20.69 12.91 13.03
C LYS A 43 -21.81 13.38 12.09
N THR A 44 -21.52 13.40 10.80
CA THR A 44 -22.56 13.23 9.78
C THR A 44 -22.46 11.79 9.29
N TYR A 45 -22.80 10.87 10.20
CA TYR A 45 -23.27 9.55 9.84
C TYR A 45 -24.59 9.81 9.13
N VAL A 46 -24.59 9.68 7.80
CA VAL A 46 -25.77 9.90 6.97
C VAL A 46 -26.80 8.86 7.41
N ASP A 47 -27.80 9.35 8.14
CA ASP A 47 -29.01 8.64 8.51
C ASP A 47 -29.83 8.42 7.24
N THR A 48 -29.46 7.42 6.45
CA THR A 48 -30.29 6.97 5.33
C THR A 48 -31.43 6.14 5.89
N LYS A 49 -32.47 6.86 6.32
CA LYS A 49 -33.80 6.35 6.67
C LYS A 49 -34.28 5.39 5.58
N MET A 50 -34.18 4.09 5.85
CA MET A 50 -34.78 3.02 5.06
C MET A 50 -36.29 3.25 4.97
N ARG A 51 -36.75 3.79 3.83
CA ARG A 51 -38.10 3.52 3.35
C ARG A 51 -38.02 2.20 2.60
N ALA A 52 -38.58 1.17 3.21
CA ALA A 52 -38.81 -0.12 2.58
C ALA A 52 -39.69 0.08 1.33
N ALA A 53 -39.07 0.06 0.15
CA ALA A 53 -39.74 -0.18 -1.11
C ALA A 53 -39.57 -1.65 -1.49
N LYS A 54 -40.68 -2.27 -1.86
CA LYS A 54 -40.83 -3.71 -2.10
C LYS A 54 -40.23 -4.13 -3.45
N VAL A 55 -39.51 -5.26 -3.39
CA VAL A 55 -39.43 -6.38 -4.36
C VAL A 55 -38.89 -6.08 -5.76
N GLY A 56 -37.67 -6.56 -5.98
CA GLY A 56 -37.17 -7.01 -7.27
C GLY A 56 -35.72 -7.48 -7.16
N ASN A 57 -35.46 -8.75 -6.77
CA ASN A 57 -34.15 -9.44 -6.84
C ASN A 57 -32.87 -8.63 -6.52
N GLU A 58 -32.93 -7.61 -5.68
CA GLU A 58 -31.75 -6.88 -5.23
C GLU A 58 -31.06 -7.71 -4.15
N GLU A 59 -29.82 -8.12 -4.44
CA GLU A 59 -28.94 -8.79 -3.50
C GLU A 59 -28.81 -7.93 -2.22
N PRO A 60 -28.87 -8.52 -1.00
CA PRO A 60 -28.85 -7.74 0.23
C PRO A 60 -27.66 -6.78 0.26
N TYR A 61 -27.93 -5.46 0.33
CA TYR A 61 -26.90 -4.43 0.42
C TYR A 61 -26.00 -4.71 1.63
N ARG A 62 -24.79 -5.20 1.37
CA ARG A 62 -23.75 -5.37 2.37
C ARG A 62 -22.84 -4.14 2.29
N PRO A 63 -22.82 -3.28 3.32
CA PRO A 63 -21.90 -2.15 3.34
C PRO A 63 -20.47 -2.67 3.21
N SER A 64 -19.69 -2.07 2.31
CA SER A 64 -18.31 -2.48 2.05
C SER A 64 -17.48 -2.40 3.33
N MET A 65 -16.72 -3.46 3.62
CA MET A 65 -15.85 -3.48 4.78
C MET A 65 -14.67 -2.52 4.55
N ARG A 66 -14.31 -1.77 5.58
CA ARG A 66 -13.14 -0.90 5.52
C ARG A 66 -11.87 -1.73 5.64
N ILE A 67 -11.00 -1.70 4.63
CA ILE A 67 -9.70 -2.40 4.63
C ILE A 67 -8.65 -1.56 5.35
N SER A 68 -8.65 -0.25 5.11
CA SER A 68 -7.71 0.68 5.72
C SER A 68 -8.33 2.08 5.86
N LEU A 69 -7.57 3.04 6.41
CA LEU A 69 -8.04 4.42 6.43
C LEU A 69 -8.33 4.98 5.02
N LYS A 70 -7.67 4.42 3.98
CA LYS A 70 -7.72 4.87 2.59
C LYS A 70 -8.71 4.11 1.71
N TYR A 71 -8.99 2.85 2.05
CA TYR A 71 -9.64 1.89 1.15
C TYR A 71 -10.80 1.13 1.81
N PHE A 72 -11.84 0.92 1.01
CA PHE A 72 -12.96 0.02 1.29
C PHE A 72 -12.90 -1.16 0.32
N GLU A 73 -13.41 -2.32 0.73
CA GLU A 73 -13.42 -3.53 -0.09
C GLU A 73 -14.30 -3.40 -1.33
N GLY A 74 -13.87 -4.00 -2.44
CA GLY A 74 -14.64 -4.10 -3.67
C GLY A 74 -13.89 -4.83 -4.78
N GLU A 75 -14.50 -4.89 -5.95
CA GLU A 75 -14.13 -5.71 -7.10
C GLU A 75 -13.00 -5.13 -7.97
N PHE A 76 -12.31 -4.09 -7.52
CA PHE A 76 -11.28 -3.40 -8.28
C PHE A 76 -9.90 -3.63 -7.67
N LEU A 77 -8.97 -4.16 -8.44
CA LEU A 77 -7.62 -4.47 -7.96
C LEU A 77 -6.67 -3.29 -8.17
N ILE A 78 -6.02 -2.89 -7.09
CA ILE A 78 -4.92 -1.92 -7.08
C ILE A 78 -3.67 -2.51 -6.41
N TYR A 79 -2.54 -1.86 -6.63
CA TYR A 79 -1.34 -1.99 -5.80
C TYR A 79 -1.06 -0.67 -5.10
N ASP A 80 -1.07 -0.67 -3.76
CA ASP A 80 -0.65 0.49 -2.96
C ASP A 80 0.89 0.53 -2.96
N CYS A 81 1.46 1.50 -3.67
CA CYS A 81 2.90 1.64 -3.81
C CYS A 81 3.58 2.12 -2.51
N LYS A 82 2.86 2.84 -1.64
CA LYS A 82 3.39 3.32 -0.35
C LYS A 82 3.38 2.19 0.68
N SER A 83 2.29 1.44 0.75
CA SER A 83 2.11 0.33 1.71
C SER A 83 2.58 -1.02 1.18
N ARG A 84 2.98 -1.09 -0.10
CA ARG A 84 3.55 -2.25 -0.80
C ARG A 84 2.69 -3.53 -0.74
N HIS A 85 1.39 -3.41 -1.02
CA HIS A 85 0.50 -4.57 -1.08
C HIS A 85 -0.57 -4.42 -2.18
N PHE A 86 -1.10 -5.56 -2.62
CA PHE A 86 -2.29 -5.62 -3.47
C PHE A 86 -3.55 -5.50 -2.62
N ALA A 87 -4.54 -4.77 -3.13
CA ALA A 87 -5.83 -4.63 -2.47
C ALA A 87 -6.97 -4.64 -3.48
N CYS A 88 -8.01 -5.40 -3.18
CA CYS A 88 -9.31 -5.35 -3.81
C CYS A 88 -10.14 -4.26 -3.16
N VAL A 89 -10.42 -3.19 -3.90
CA VAL A 89 -11.04 -1.97 -3.41
C VAL A 89 -12.33 -1.65 -4.14
N ASP A 90 -13.17 -0.81 -3.53
CA ASP A 90 -14.38 -0.28 -4.14
C ASP A 90 -14.08 0.70 -5.30
N GLN A 91 -15.08 0.93 -6.15
CA GLN A 91 -14.96 1.83 -7.30
C GLN A 91 -14.47 3.24 -6.91
N PRO A 92 -14.99 3.90 -5.84
CA PRO A 92 -14.46 5.18 -5.39
C PRO A 92 -12.96 5.14 -5.04
N SER A 93 -12.48 4.09 -4.37
CA SER A 93 -11.06 3.94 -4.05
C SER A 93 -10.20 3.72 -5.30
N PHE A 94 -10.72 2.96 -6.26
CA PHE A 94 -10.05 2.73 -7.54
C PHE A 94 -9.88 4.03 -8.35
N GLU A 95 -10.93 4.84 -8.43
CA GLU A 95 -10.86 6.13 -9.13
C GLU A 95 -9.94 7.12 -8.41
N ARG A 96 -9.95 7.18 -7.07
CA ARG A 96 -8.96 7.95 -6.31
C ARG A 96 -7.53 7.52 -6.64
N CYS A 97 -7.31 6.22 -6.80
CA CYS A 97 -6.00 5.70 -7.18
C CYS A 97 -5.59 6.15 -8.59
N LYS A 98 -6.51 6.08 -9.57
CA LYS A 98 -6.26 6.55 -10.94
C LYS A 98 -5.88 8.03 -10.98
N THR A 99 -6.63 8.87 -10.26
CA THR A 99 -6.36 10.32 -10.19
C THR A 99 -5.02 10.60 -9.55
N ALA A 100 -4.73 10.02 -8.37
CA ALA A 100 -3.46 10.23 -7.68
C ALA A 100 -2.25 9.73 -8.50
N ARG A 101 -2.41 8.61 -9.24
CA ARG A 101 -1.39 8.12 -10.16
C ARG A 101 -1.15 9.12 -11.29
N LYS A 102 -2.21 9.63 -11.91
CA LYS A 102 -2.12 10.60 -13.01
C LYS A 102 -1.41 11.87 -12.54
N GLU A 103 -1.79 12.42 -11.40
CA GLU A 103 -1.15 13.60 -10.79
C GLU A 103 0.36 13.36 -10.53
N GLY A 104 0.72 12.18 -10.01
CA GLY A 104 2.13 11.82 -9.79
C GLY A 104 2.93 11.71 -11.08
N LEU A 105 2.32 11.20 -12.16
CA LEU A 105 2.93 11.13 -13.49
C LEU A 105 3.09 12.52 -14.12
N ASP A 106 2.07 13.38 -14.01
CA ASP A 106 2.05 14.70 -14.64
C ASP A 106 3.03 15.66 -13.96
N THR A 107 3.11 15.62 -12.62
CA THR A 107 3.99 16.53 -11.86
C THR A 107 5.44 16.07 -11.82
N LYS A 108 5.70 14.76 -11.99
CA LYS A 108 7.01 14.12 -11.75
C LYS A 108 7.66 14.49 -10.40
N ALA A 109 6.85 14.94 -9.44
CA ALA A 109 7.33 15.48 -8.17
C ALA A 109 7.86 14.37 -7.25
N GLU A 110 7.24 13.20 -7.29
CA GLU A 110 7.67 12.02 -6.56
C GLU A 110 8.26 10.98 -7.53
N ARG A 111 9.37 10.34 -7.13
CA ARG A 111 9.91 9.19 -7.89
C ARG A 111 9.01 7.95 -7.79
N VAL A 112 8.27 7.85 -6.68
CA VAL A 112 7.40 6.72 -6.37
C VAL A 112 5.96 7.18 -6.45
N LEU A 113 5.17 6.57 -7.32
CA LEU A 113 3.74 6.86 -7.48
C LEU A 113 2.96 6.42 -6.24
N ALA A 114 1.81 7.03 -5.98
CA ALA A 114 0.99 6.70 -4.81
C ALA A 114 0.42 5.26 -4.88
N CYS A 115 -0.03 4.84 -6.06
CA CYS A 115 -0.59 3.52 -6.30
C CYS A 115 -0.59 3.18 -7.81
N ALA A 116 -0.92 1.94 -8.12
CA ALA A 116 -1.12 1.46 -9.49
C ALA A 116 -2.51 0.78 -9.60
N PRO A 117 -3.44 1.31 -10.41
CA PRO A 117 -4.66 0.61 -10.76
C PRO A 117 -4.34 -0.52 -11.74
N LEU A 118 -4.85 -1.73 -11.48
CA LEU A 118 -4.44 -2.93 -12.23
C LEU A 118 -5.57 -3.53 -13.05
N LYS A 119 -6.69 -3.88 -12.42
CA LYS A 119 -7.74 -4.67 -13.08
C LYS A 119 -9.09 -4.49 -12.41
N MET A 120 -10.14 -4.52 -13.22
CA MET A 120 -11.54 -4.55 -12.78
C MET A 120 -12.08 -5.97 -12.89
N PHE A 121 -12.86 -6.41 -11.90
CA PHE A 121 -13.52 -7.70 -11.89
C PHE A 121 -15.03 -7.53 -11.81
N SER A 122 -15.78 -8.53 -12.25
CA SER A 122 -17.24 -8.53 -12.11
C SER A 122 -17.70 -8.86 -10.68
N LYS A 123 -16.84 -9.51 -9.89
CA LYS A 123 -17.12 -9.98 -8.54
C LYS A 123 -15.91 -9.81 -7.65
N PHE A 124 -16.14 -9.46 -6.38
CA PHE A 124 -15.10 -9.39 -5.37
C PHE A 124 -14.32 -10.71 -5.24
N SER A 125 -15.01 -11.85 -5.30
CA SER A 125 -14.38 -13.17 -5.16
C SER A 125 -13.30 -13.45 -6.22
N ASP A 126 -13.46 -12.93 -7.43
CA ASP A 126 -12.47 -13.07 -8.49
C ASP A 126 -11.29 -12.12 -8.30
N CYS A 127 -11.56 -10.89 -7.83
CA CYS A 127 -10.50 -9.98 -7.40
C CYS A 127 -9.67 -10.60 -6.27
N ALA A 128 -10.32 -11.13 -5.23
CA ALA A 128 -9.65 -11.69 -4.05
C ALA A 128 -8.74 -12.87 -4.41
N LYS A 129 -9.16 -13.73 -5.35
CA LYS A 129 -8.31 -14.79 -5.90
C LYS A 129 -7.07 -14.23 -6.59
N GLU A 130 -7.22 -13.21 -7.43
CA GLU A 130 -6.09 -12.58 -8.11
C GLU A 130 -5.16 -11.87 -7.11
N GLN A 131 -5.71 -11.14 -6.14
CA GLN A 131 -4.95 -10.50 -5.07
C GLN A 131 -4.08 -11.54 -4.34
N TYR A 132 -4.66 -12.68 -3.95
CA TYR A 132 -3.93 -13.77 -3.31
C TYR A 132 -2.78 -14.27 -4.21
N ILE A 133 -3.04 -14.53 -5.49
CA ILE A 133 -2.02 -14.98 -6.44
C ILE A 133 -0.88 -13.96 -6.55
N LEU A 134 -1.19 -12.68 -6.74
CA LEU A 134 -0.18 -11.64 -6.92
C LEU A 134 0.63 -11.37 -5.65
N GLN A 135 0.00 -11.48 -4.47
CA GLN A 135 0.69 -11.32 -3.19
C GLN A 135 1.75 -12.40 -2.95
N HIS A 136 1.57 -13.60 -3.52
CA HIS A 136 2.54 -14.70 -3.42
C HIS A 136 3.50 -14.77 -4.62
N ARG A 137 3.37 -13.88 -5.60
CA ARG A 137 4.29 -13.78 -6.75
C ARG A 137 5.34 -12.71 -6.52
N ARG A 138 6.56 -12.95 -7.01
CA ARG A 138 7.59 -11.90 -7.11
C ARG A 138 7.27 -11.02 -8.31
N LEU A 139 6.70 -9.85 -8.06
CA LEU A 139 6.34 -8.91 -9.12
C LEU A 139 7.37 -7.79 -9.25
N ASN A 140 7.58 -7.36 -10.49
CA ASN A 140 8.43 -6.21 -10.79
C ASN A 140 7.73 -4.94 -10.30
N LYS A 141 8.45 -4.13 -9.52
CA LYS A 141 7.93 -2.91 -8.87
C LYS A 141 7.96 -1.69 -9.80
N SER A 142 8.27 -1.88 -11.07
CA SER A 142 8.28 -0.81 -12.09
C SER A 142 6.96 -0.07 -12.18
N MET A 143 5.82 -0.71 -11.87
CA MET A 143 4.50 -0.05 -11.84
C MET A 143 4.41 1.13 -10.86
N CYS A 144 5.31 1.21 -9.88
CA CYS A 144 5.34 2.28 -8.89
C CYS A 144 6.34 3.40 -9.20
N LEU A 145 7.06 3.34 -10.32
CA LEU A 145 8.09 4.31 -10.64
C LEU A 145 7.60 5.29 -11.70
N VAL A 146 7.95 6.56 -11.53
CA VAL A 146 7.91 7.52 -12.63
C VAL A 146 9.17 7.30 -13.46
N GLU A 147 9.02 7.02 -14.76
CA GLU A 147 10.17 7.04 -15.66
C GLU A 147 10.68 8.48 -15.73
N LEU A 148 11.74 8.75 -14.96
CA LEU A 148 12.51 9.97 -15.10
C LEU A 148 13.21 9.86 -16.46
N GLY A 149 12.57 10.39 -17.50
CA GLY A 149 13.21 10.55 -18.79
C GLY A 149 14.59 11.16 -18.55
N ALA A 150 15.64 10.47 -19.00
CA ALA A 150 16.96 11.05 -19.08
C ALA A 150 16.78 12.37 -19.81
N ALA A 151 17.07 13.48 -19.13
CA ALA A 151 17.20 14.76 -19.80
C ALA A 151 18.38 14.60 -20.75
N SER A 152 18.08 14.26 -22.01
CA SER A 152 19.03 14.36 -23.11
C SER A 152 19.31 15.84 -23.28
N ASN A 153 20.45 16.27 -22.73
CA ASN A 153 21.07 17.55 -23.08
C ASN A 153 21.48 17.55 -24.55
#